data_AF-A0A959Y691-F1
#
_entry.id   AF-A0A959Y691-F1
#
_cell.length_a   1.000
_cell.length_b   1.000
_cell.length_c   1.000
_cell.angle_alpha   90.00
_cell.angle_beta   90.00
_cell.angle_gamma   90.00
#
_symmetry.space_group_name_H-M   'P 1'
#
loop_
_entity.id
_entity.type
_entity.pdbx_description
1 polymer ?
#
loop_
_entity_poly.entity_id
_entity_poly.type
_entity_poly.pdbx_seq_one_letter_code
_entity_poly.pdbx_strand_id
1 'polypeptide(L)'
;PLEITCTTPPAGDCVYTLILFDSFSDGWGTSFVGVSINGSPFTNYTIGVGFASVSYQIGVNIGDIVVLNYDASGTWQTDNSYSLLLGGAALFNSGSPPAAGISFTSTVDCQPPPPAQEDCLGATTVCSNVAISNNTNNEGNIADIDASNS
;
A
#
# COMPACT_ATOMS: atom_id res chain seq x y z
N PRO A 1 0.01 -7.88 33.15
CA PRO A 1 1.16 -8.38 32.36
C PRO A 1 0.80 -8.21 30.88
N LEU A 2 1.66 -7.56 30.09
CA LEU A 2 1.45 -7.50 28.64
C LEU A 2 1.79 -8.88 28.08
N GLU A 3 0.78 -9.65 27.69
CA GLU A 3 1.03 -10.88 26.95
C GLU A 3 1.46 -10.51 25.52
N ILE A 4 2.71 -10.82 25.19
CA ILE A 4 3.17 -10.79 23.80
C ILE A 4 2.68 -12.07 23.15
N THR A 5 1.54 -12.00 22.50
CA THR A 5 1.04 -13.08 21.65
C THR A 5 1.71 -12.97 20.29
N CYS A 6 2.58 -13.93 19.98
CA CYS A 6 3.16 -14.06 18.65
C CYS A 6 2.23 -14.95 17.82
N THR A 7 1.43 -14.33 16.95
CA THR A 7 0.60 -15.07 16.00
C THR A 7 1.47 -15.62 14.88
N THR A 8 1.37 -16.91 14.59
CA THR A 8 2.04 -17.51 13.43
C THR A 8 1.53 -16.84 12.15
N PRO A 9 2.42 -16.33 11.28
CA PRO A 9 2.02 -15.79 10.00
C PRO A 9 1.21 -16.81 9.17
N PRO A 10 0.26 -16.35 8.35
CA PRO A 10 -0.43 -17.23 7.40
C PRO A 10 0.56 -17.98 6.51
N ALA A 11 0.21 -19.21 6.11
CA ALA A 11 1.03 -19.99 5.19
C ALA A 11 1.03 -19.39 3.77
N GLY A 12 2.18 -19.41 3.10
CA GLY A 12 2.39 -18.92 1.74
C GLY A 12 3.87 -18.62 1.48
N ASP A 13 4.22 -18.35 0.22
CA ASP A 13 5.58 -17.89 -0.14
C ASP A 13 5.85 -16.48 0.38
N CYS A 14 4.82 -15.63 0.41
CA CYS A 14 4.87 -14.32 1.04
C CYS A 14 3.52 -13.94 1.68
N VAL A 15 3.55 -12.89 2.50
CA VAL A 15 2.38 -12.40 3.24
C VAL A 15 2.05 -10.99 2.78
N TYR A 16 0.84 -10.81 2.28
CA TYR A 16 0.26 -9.51 2.03
C TYR A 16 -0.40 -8.98 3.30
N THR A 17 -0.32 -7.68 3.49
CA THR A 17 -1.00 -6.99 4.58
C THR A 17 -2.05 -6.06 3.98
N LEU A 18 -3.33 -6.39 4.17
CA LEU A 18 -4.45 -5.52 3.85
C LEU A 18 -4.74 -4.64 5.05
N ILE A 19 -4.65 -3.31 4.89
CA ILE A 19 -4.96 -2.34 5.94
C ILE A 19 -6.21 -1.59 5.51
N LEU A 20 -7.21 -1.55 6.39
CA LEU A 20 -8.43 -0.77 6.21
C LEU A 20 -8.39 0.43 7.16
N PHE A 21 -8.90 1.56 6.69
CA PHE A 21 -8.92 2.83 7.40
C PHE A 21 -10.33 3.41 7.41
N ASP A 22 -10.67 4.05 8.52
CA ASP A 22 -11.91 4.78 8.73
C ASP A 22 -11.60 6.09 9.47
N SER A 23 -11.81 7.22 8.80
CA SER A 23 -11.44 8.52 9.36
C SER A 23 -12.27 8.97 10.56
N PHE A 24 -13.48 8.43 10.74
CA PHE A 24 -14.36 8.75 11.88
C PHE A 24 -14.50 7.61 12.88
N SER A 25 -13.95 6.44 12.55
CA SER A 25 -13.97 5.25 13.41
C SER A 25 -15.40 4.83 13.80
N ASP A 26 -16.39 5.09 12.95
CA ASP A 26 -17.77 4.68 13.13
C ASP A 26 -18.11 3.36 12.41
N GLY A 27 -17.09 2.73 11.84
CA GLY A 27 -17.13 1.47 11.12
C GLY A 27 -17.62 1.65 9.69
N TRP A 28 -17.31 0.68 8.83
CA TRP A 28 -17.72 0.74 7.42
C TRP A 28 -19.18 0.32 7.16
N GLY A 29 -19.96 0.12 8.21
CA GLY A 29 -21.34 -0.36 8.11
C GLY A 29 -21.42 -1.72 7.41
N THR A 30 -22.02 -1.75 6.22
CA THR A 30 -22.11 -2.97 5.40
C THR A 30 -21.06 -3.03 4.28
N SER A 31 -20.24 -1.99 4.09
CA SER A 31 -19.17 -1.99 3.09
C SER A 31 -18.00 -2.88 3.51
N PHE A 32 -17.32 -3.47 2.53
CA PHE A 32 -16.17 -4.35 2.76
C PHE A 32 -15.24 -4.41 1.54
N VAL A 33 -14.00 -4.86 1.76
CA VAL A 33 -13.10 -5.30 0.70
C VAL A 33 -13.15 -6.81 0.60
N GLY A 34 -13.52 -7.33 -0.56
CA GLY A 34 -13.36 -8.74 -0.89
C GLY A 34 -11.97 -9.02 -1.45
N VAL A 35 -11.35 -10.11 -1.02
CA VAL A 35 -10.11 -10.65 -1.62
C VAL A 35 -10.38 -12.04 -2.20
N SER A 36 -10.02 -12.25 -3.46
CA SER A 36 -10.06 -13.55 -4.14
C SER A 36 -8.65 -13.95 -4.59
N ILE A 37 -8.30 -15.22 -4.42
CA ILE A 37 -7.01 -15.81 -4.80
C ILE A 37 -7.29 -16.94 -5.79
N ASN A 38 -6.71 -16.86 -7.00
CA ASN A 38 -6.90 -17.82 -8.10
C ASN A 38 -8.38 -18.09 -8.45
N GLY A 39 -9.22 -17.06 -8.36
CA GLY A 39 -10.66 -17.18 -8.66
C GLY A 39 -11.47 -17.91 -7.59
N SER A 40 -10.90 -18.17 -6.41
CA SER A 40 -11.65 -18.66 -5.25
C SER A 40 -12.73 -17.65 -4.80
N PRO A 41 -13.77 -18.07 -4.07
CA PRO A 41 -14.75 -17.14 -3.53
C PRO A 41 -14.10 -16.00 -2.73
N PHE A 42 -14.69 -14.80 -2.80
CA PHE A 42 -14.19 -13.64 -2.08
C PHE A 42 -14.30 -13.85 -0.57
N THR A 43 -13.20 -13.59 0.12
CA THR A 43 -13.19 -13.40 1.58
C THR A 43 -13.35 -11.92 1.88
N ASN A 44 -14.35 -11.56 2.69
CA ASN A 44 -14.73 -10.18 2.95
C ASN A 44 -14.07 -9.66 4.23
N TYR A 45 -13.47 -8.48 4.13
CA TYR A 45 -12.81 -7.77 5.22
C TYR A 45 -13.44 -6.40 5.42
N THR A 46 -13.71 -6.03 6.66
CA THR A 46 -14.31 -4.75 7.03
C THR A 46 -13.74 -4.27 8.35
N ILE A 47 -14.00 -3.02 8.73
CA ILE A 47 -13.60 -2.44 10.01
C ILE A 47 -14.84 -2.13 10.84
N GLY A 48 -14.80 -2.54 12.11
CA GLY A 48 -15.88 -2.31 13.06
C GLY A 48 -15.82 -0.92 13.70
N VAL A 49 -16.88 -0.55 14.40
CA VAL A 49 -16.98 0.71 15.13
C VAL A 49 -15.90 0.82 16.22
N GLY A 50 -15.38 2.02 16.43
CA GLY A 50 -14.35 2.32 17.43
C GLY A 50 -12.91 2.11 16.97
N PHE A 51 -12.68 1.74 15.71
CA PHE A 51 -11.35 1.52 15.14
C PHE A 51 -11.08 2.48 13.99
N ALA A 52 -9.98 3.22 14.05
CA ALA A 52 -9.52 4.07 12.95
C ALA A 52 -8.80 3.27 11.84
N SER A 53 -8.22 2.12 12.22
CA SER A 53 -7.60 1.20 11.28
C SER A 53 -7.57 -0.24 11.80
N VAL A 54 -7.54 -1.20 10.88
CA VAL A 54 -7.33 -2.62 11.16
C VAL A 54 -6.50 -3.26 10.04
N SER A 55 -5.64 -4.21 10.40
CA SER A 55 -4.78 -4.92 9.45
C SER A 55 -5.09 -6.41 9.41
N TYR A 56 -5.13 -6.99 8.22
CA TYR A 56 -5.29 -8.42 7.97
C TYR A 56 -4.09 -8.96 7.19
N GLN A 57 -3.56 -10.10 7.64
CA GLN A 57 -2.49 -10.82 6.96
C GLN A 57 -3.08 -11.90 6.06
N ILE A 58 -2.59 -11.97 4.83
CA ILE A 58 -3.07 -12.89 3.79
C ILE A 58 -1.85 -13.59 3.20
N GLY A 59 -1.77 -14.90 3.40
CA GLY A 59 -0.72 -15.71 2.80
C GLY A 59 -1.02 -15.97 1.32
N VAL A 60 -0.03 -15.76 0.46
CA VAL A 60 -0.13 -15.94 -0.99
C VAL A 60 1.11 -16.69 -1.51
N ASN A 61 0.96 -17.42 -2.61
CA ASN A 61 2.04 -18.14 -3.27
C ASN A 61 2.42 -17.45 -4.58
N ILE A 62 3.66 -17.60 -5.00
CA ILE A 62 4.14 -17.07 -6.27
C ILE A 62 3.32 -17.68 -7.42
N GLY A 63 2.83 -16.84 -8.32
CA GLY A 63 1.95 -17.22 -9.42
C GLY A 63 0.46 -17.14 -9.11
N ASP A 64 0.05 -16.92 -7.85
CA ASP A 64 -1.35 -16.69 -7.52
C ASP A 64 -1.86 -15.39 -8.18
N ILE A 65 -3.11 -15.39 -8.63
CA ILE A 65 -3.81 -14.18 -9.09
C ILE A 65 -4.66 -13.65 -7.94
N VAL A 66 -4.29 -12.48 -7.43
CA VAL A 66 -5.02 -11.79 -6.35
C VAL A 66 -5.91 -10.71 -6.94
N VAL A 67 -7.19 -10.73 -6.56
CA VAL A 67 -8.20 -9.75 -6.97
C VAL A 67 -8.77 -9.05 -5.73
N LEU A 68 -8.78 -7.72 -5.73
CA LEU A 68 -9.49 -6.92 -4.73
C LEU A 68 -10.77 -6.35 -5.33
N ASN A 69 -11.86 -6.44 -4.58
CA ASN A 69 -13.15 -5.87 -4.94
C ASN A 69 -13.72 -5.09 -3.76
N TYR A 70 -13.99 -3.80 -3.93
CA TYR A 70 -14.68 -3.01 -2.91
C TYR A 70 -16.19 -3.08 -3.11
N ASP A 71 -16.90 -3.53 -2.08
CA ASP A 71 -18.35 -3.48 -2.02
C ASP A 71 -18.79 -2.20 -1.30
N ALA A 72 -19.50 -1.36 -2.06
CA ALA A 72 -19.97 -0.05 -1.68
C ALA A 72 -21.45 -0.09 -1.23
N SER A 73 -21.83 -1.04 -0.37
CA SER A 73 -23.21 -1.16 0.13
C SER A 73 -23.53 -0.31 1.36
N GLY A 74 -22.52 0.12 2.11
CA GLY A 74 -22.67 0.91 3.34
C GLY A 74 -22.81 2.42 3.09
N THR A 75 -23.18 3.15 4.15
CA THR A 75 -23.18 4.62 4.18
C THR A 75 -21.78 5.16 4.54
N TRP A 76 -21.53 6.46 4.33
CA TRP A 76 -20.29 7.16 4.75
C TRP A 76 -18.99 6.67 4.09
N GLN A 77 -19.08 6.18 2.86
CA GLN A 77 -17.93 5.61 2.14
C GLN A 77 -16.76 6.59 1.90
N THR A 78 -17.01 7.90 1.98
CA THR A 78 -15.98 8.96 1.89
C THR A 78 -14.94 8.88 3.00
N ASP A 79 -15.21 8.07 4.02
CA ASP A 79 -14.37 7.92 5.19
C ASP A 79 -13.55 6.62 5.10
N ASN A 80 -13.91 5.75 4.15
CA ASN A 80 -13.30 4.45 3.93
C ASN A 80 -12.07 4.59 3.02
N SER A 81 -10.99 3.90 3.36
CA SER A 81 -9.90 3.64 2.42
C SER A 81 -9.15 2.38 2.80
N TYR A 82 -8.46 1.76 1.86
CA TYR A 82 -7.63 0.59 2.13
C TYR A 82 -6.36 0.58 1.28
N SER A 83 -5.36 -0.13 1.80
CA SER A 83 -4.10 -0.35 1.14
C SER A 83 -3.71 -1.83 1.22
N LEU A 84 -3.12 -2.34 0.15
CA LEU A 84 -2.50 -3.67 0.14
C LEU A 84 -0.99 -3.49 0.12
N LEU A 85 -0.29 -4.12 1.06
CA LEU A 85 1.16 -3.99 1.23
C LEU A 85 1.84 -5.35 1.12
N LEU A 86 3.10 -5.34 0.67
CA LEU A 86 4.03 -6.46 0.75
C LEU A 86 5.37 -5.94 1.27
N GLY A 87 5.91 -6.57 2.32
CA GLY A 87 7.20 -6.17 2.90
C GLY A 87 7.23 -4.72 3.43
N GLY A 88 6.07 -4.12 3.73
CA GLY A 88 5.94 -2.73 4.17
C GLY A 88 5.77 -1.71 3.05
N ALA A 89 5.95 -2.09 1.78
CA ALA A 89 5.70 -1.24 0.63
C ALA A 89 4.27 -1.43 0.09
N ALA A 90 3.63 -0.35 -0.38
CA ALA A 90 2.27 -0.39 -0.89
C ALA A 90 2.24 -0.96 -2.32
N LEU A 91 1.53 -2.07 -2.51
CA LEU A 91 1.17 -2.63 -3.82
C LEU A 91 -0.02 -1.89 -4.42
N PHE A 92 -0.97 -1.47 -3.58
CA PHE A 92 -2.19 -0.81 -3.99
C PHE A 92 -2.70 0.14 -2.91
N ASN A 93 -3.30 1.26 -3.35
CA ASN A 93 -4.03 2.19 -2.49
C ASN A 93 -5.37 2.50 -3.16
N SER A 94 -6.46 2.43 -2.40
CA SER A 94 -7.81 2.58 -2.95
C SER A 94 -8.22 4.02 -3.25
N GLY A 95 -7.54 5.00 -2.62
CA GLY A 95 -8.08 6.36 -2.46
C GLY A 95 -9.26 6.40 -1.48
N SER A 96 -9.85 7.59 -1.33
CA SER A 96 -11.06 7.80 -0.52
C SER A 96 -12.07 8.68 -1.27
N PRO A 97 -13.34 8.25 -1.45
CA PRO A 97 -13.82 6.89 -1.22
C PRO A 97 -13.18 5.89 -2.19
N PRO A 98 -13.14 4.58 -1.88
CA PRO A 98 -12.68 3.58 -2.81
C PRO A 98 -13.63 3.44 -4.00
N ALA A 99 -13.09 3.17 -5.19
CA ALA A 99 -13.91 2.83 -6.34
C ALA A 99 -14.64 1.49 -6.10
N ALA A 100 -15.95 1.46 -6.28
CA ALA A 100 -16.77 0.25 -6.16
C ALA A 100 -16.45 -0.75 -7.28
N GLY A 101 -16.48 -2.04 -6.94
CA GLY A 101 -16.14 -3.13 -7.87
C GLY A 101 -14.66 -3.55 -7.78
N ILE A 102 -14.19 -4.24 -8.82
CA ILE A 102 -12.81 -4.72 -8.91
C ILE A 102 -11.88 -3.52 -9.14
N SER A 103 -10.94 -3.32 -8.23
CA SER A 103 -10.01 -2.19 -8.22
C SER A 103 -8.55 -2.61 -8.41
N PHE A 104 -8.25 -3.88 -8.17
CA PHE A 104 -6.90 -4.44 -8.26
C PHE A 104 -6.94 -5.87 -8.76
N THR A 105 -6.03 -6.21 -9.65
CA THR A 105 -5.76 -7.58 -10.10
C THR A 105 -4.27 -7.68 -10.40
N SER A 106 -3.57 -8.59 -9.72
CA SER A 106 -2.14 -8.82 -9.94
C SER A 106 -1.78 -10.28 -9.77
N THR A 107 -0.78 -10.72 -10.53
CA THR A 107 -0.09 -11.97 -10.26
C THR A 107 0.97 -11.75 -9.18
N VAL A 108 1.06 -12.65 -8.23
CA VAL A 108 2.00 -12.60 -7.11
C VAL A 108 3.40 -13.01 -7.59
N ASP A 109 4.38 -12.14 -7.36
CA ASP A 109 5.81 -12.40 -7.60
C ASP A 109 6.64 -12.39 -6.29
N CYS A 110 6.00 -12.07 -5.17
CA CYS A 110 6.62 -11.86 -3.86
C CYS A 110 7.80 -10.86 -3.87
N GLN A 111 7.81 -9.89 -4.80
CA GLN A 111 8.75 -8.80 -4.81
C GLN A 111 8.07 -7.51 -4.32
N PRO A 112 8.45 -6.97 -3.15
CA PRO A 112 7.99 -5.65 -2.74
C PRO A 112 8.34 -4.62 -3.83
N PRO A 113 7.47 -3.63 -4.09
CA PRO A 113 7.82 -2.51 -4.94
C PRO A 113 9.15 -1.91 -4.46
N PRO A 114 10.04 -1.52 -5.39
CA PRO A 114 11.26 -0.83 -5.00
C PRO A 114 10.87 0.41 -4.19
N PRO A 115 11.61 0.74 -3.13
CA PRO A 115 11.38 1.98 -2.40
C PRO A 115 11.40 3.15 -3.38
N ALA A 116 10.58 4.18 -3.12
CA ALA A 116 10.65 5.41 -3.88
C ALA A 116 12.10 5.93 -3.82
N GLN A 117 12.65 6.44 -4.92
CA GLN A 117 14.03 6.94 -4.94
C GLN A 117 14.21 7.96 -3.79
N GLU A 118 14.92 7.55 -2.74
CA GLU A 118 15.38 8.48 -1.73
C GLU A 118 16.49 9.33 -2.33
N ASP A 119 16.29 10.65 -2.35
CA ASP A 119 17.20 11.72 -2.80
C ASP A 119 18.57 11.77 -2.06
N CYS A 120 18.99 10.67 -1.43
CA CYS A 120 20.23 10.61 -0.64
C CYS A 120 21.09 9.37 -0.91
N LEU A 121 20.70 8.43 -1.76
CA LEU A 121 21.67 7.44 -2.29
C LEU A 121 22.52 8.10 -3.38
N GLY A 122 23.39 9.03 -2.94
CA GLY A 122 24.25 9.84 -3.83
C GLY A 122 24.48 11.28 -3.37
N ALA A 123 23.89 11.73 -2.25
CA ALA A 123 24.11 13.08 -1.76
C ALA A 123 25.58 13.28 -1.35
N THR A 124 26.34 14.05 -2.13
CA THR A 124 27.67 14.52 -1.74
C THR A 124 27.50 15.78 -0.90
N THR A 125 28.14 15.83 0.27
CA THR A 125 28.11 17.04 1.11
C THR A 125 28.86 18.17 0.40
N VAL A 126 28.16 19.24 0.06
CA VAL A 126 28.77 20.47 -0.46
C VAL A 126 29.39 21.24 0.72
N CYS A 127 30.71 21.15 0.89
CA CYS A 127 31.45 21.83 1.96
C CYS A 127 32.03 23.20 1.54
N SER A 128 31.50 23.85 0.50
CA SER A 128 31.98 25.14 -0.02
C SER A 128 30.83 26.06 -0.47
N ASN A 129 31.12 27.35 -0.68
CA ASN A 129 30.17 28.35 -1.19
C ASN A 129 29.84 28.11 -2.68
N VAL A 130 29.20 27.00 -3.02
CA VAL A 130 28.69 26.72 -4.36
C VAL A 130 27.27 27.29 -4.47
N ALA A 131 27.02 28.10 -5.50
CA ALA A 131 25.67 28.48 -5.86
C ALA A 131 24.99 27.28 -6.53
N ILE A 132 23.92 26.78 -5.93
CA ILE A 132 23.10 25.67 -6.46
C ILE A 132 21.86 26.31 -7.10
N SER A 133 21.63 26.07 -8.39
CA SER A 133 20.59 26.76 -9.17
C SER A 133 19.65 25.85 -9.97
N ASN A 134 19.46 24.58 -9.58
CA ASN A 134 18.56 23.68 -10.32
C ASN A 134 17.38 23.22 -9.43
N ASN A 135 16.16 23.30 -10.00
CA ASN A 135 14.98 22.59 -9.54
C ASN A 135 14.88 21.26 -10.31
N THR A 136 14.61 20.16 -9.60
CA THR A 136 14.68 18.80 -10.15
C THR A 136 13.48 18.48 -11.04
N ASN A 137 13.72 17.82 -12.17
CA ASN A 137 12.70 17.30 -13.10
C ASN A 137 12.34 15.83 -12.84
N ASN A 138 12.77 15.26 -11.70
CA ASN A 138 12.38 13.93 -11.23
C ASN A 138 12.77 12.76 -12.17
N GLU A 139 14.00 12.78 -12.73
CA GLU A 139 14.51 11.71 -13.62
C GLU A 139 15.77 11.00 -13.11
N GLY A 140 16.04 11.02 -11.79
CA GLY A 140 17.17 10.40 -11.09
C GLY A 140 18.16 9.55 -11.91
N ASN A 141 19.43 10.01 -11.94
CA ASN A 141 20.63 9.40 -12.55
C ASN A 141 21.06 9.91 -13.95
N ILE A 142 20.76 11.17 -14.28
CA ILE A 142 21.49 11.95 -15.30
C ILE A 142 22.23 13.08 -14.58
N ALA A 143 23.54 13.23 -14.84
CA ALA A 143 24.28 14.39 -14.37
C ALA A 143 23.76 15.65 -15.09
N ASP A 144 23.02 16.49 -14.39
CA ASP A 144 22.29 17.65 -14.94
C ASP A 144 23.05 18.99 -14.77
N ILE A 145 24.38 18.96 -14.81
CA ILE A 145 25.19 20.19 -14.93
C ILE A 145 26.15 20.00 -16.10
N ASP A 146 25.85 20.69 -17.20
CA ASP A 146 26.81 20.95 -18.26
C ASP A 146 27.19 22.44 -18.30
N ALA A 147 28.19 22.77 -19.11
CA ALA A 147 28.75 24.11 -19.22
C ALA A 147 27.77 25.19 -19.73
N SER A 148 26.53 24.82 -20.07
CA SER A 148 25.46 25.75 -20.44
C SER A 148 24.76 26.34 -19.21
N ASN A 149 24.97 25.76 -18.02
CA ASN A 149 24.24 26.10 -16.79
C ASN A 149 25.16 26.63 -15.66
N SER A 150 26.29 27.23 -16.05
CA SER A 150 27.26 27.93 -15.19
C SER A 150 27.54 29.35 -15.66
#